data_AF-A0ABD0T2X9-F1
#
_entry.id   AF-A0ABD0T2X9-F1
#
_cell.length_a   1.000
_cell.length_b   1.000
_cell.length_c   1.000
_cell.angle_alpha   90.00
_cell.angle_beta   90.00
_cell.angle_gamma   90.00
#
_symmetry.space_group_name_H-M   'P 1'
#
loop_
_entity.id
_entity.type
_entity.pdbx_description
1 polymer ?
#
loop_
_entity_poly.entity_id
_entity_poly.type
_entity_poly.pdbx_seq_one_letter_code
_entity_poly.pdbx_strand_id
1 'polypeptide(L)'
;MYGRTVFLYEGQLYSKQGASGKMLYCSKKYKGCPAKVKLAADGAIVGLIDEHDHPKPIIRSYDQITLNGRKVTLFRNHTFSQQGPSFKNLYCSKRLSLHCSAKLKLDNNRKIVLANTNHNHPPMKFYKTSDGRYFKIQD
;
A
#
# COMPACT_ATOMS: atom_id res chain seq x y z
N MET A 1 3.12 -16.15 -14.36
CA MET A 1 2.40 -15.82 -13.11
C MET A 1 1.61 -14.54 -13.32
N TYR A 2 0.32 -14.65 -13.63
CA TYR A 2 -0.47 -13.53 -14.17
C TYR A 2 -0.87 -12.53 -13.08
N GLY A 3 -0.38 -11.28 -13.20
CA GLY A 3 -0.85 -10.15 -12.41
C GLY A 3 -2.31 -9.84 -12.77
N ARG A 4 -3.22 -9.94 -11.79
CA ARG A 4 -4.61 -9.52 -11.97
C ARG A 4 -4.67 -7.99 -12.03
N THR A 5 -5.23 -7.43 -13.10
CA THR A 5 -5.55 -5.99 -13.20
C THR A 5 -6.54 -5.63 -12.10
N VAL A 6 -6.18 -4.67 -11.24
CA VAL A 6 -7.02 -4.18 -10.13
C VAL A 6 -7.44 -2.74 -10.44
N PHE A 7 -8.74 -2.47 -10.32
CA PHE A 7 -9.35 -1.16 -10.47
C PHE A 7 -9.58 -0.55 -9.08
N LEU A 8 -9.19 0.70 -8.88
CA LEU A 8 -9.39 1.44 -7.63
C LEU A 8 -10.46 2.50 -7.85
N TYR A 9 -11.54 2.45 -7.09
CA TYR A 9 -12.63 3.42 -7.15
C TYR A 9 -13.09 3.71 -5.71
N GLU A 10 -13.18 4.99 -5.34
CA GLU A 10 -13.61 5.43 -4.00
C GLU A 10 -12.87 4.78 -2.81
N GLY A 11 -11.61 4.37 -3.04
CA GLY A 11 -10.77 3.69 -2.04
C GLY A 11 -11.03 2.17 -1.94
N GLN A 12 -11.92 1.63 -2.76
CA GLN A 12 -12.25 0.21 -2.85
C GLN A 12 -11.54 -0.44 -4.05
N LEU A 13 -11.07 -1.67 -3.86
CA LEU A 13 -10.34 -2.42 -4.88
C LEU A 13 -11.27 -3.42 -5.56
N TYR A 14 -11.32 -3.37 -6.90
CA TYR A 14 -12.09 -4.29 -7.73
C TYR A 14 -11.17 -5.05 -8.68
N SER A 15 -11.55 -6.25 -9.10
CA SER A 15 -10.77 -7.10 -10.00
C SER A 15 -11.64 -7.57 -11.17
N LYS A 16 -11.04 -7.60 -12.36
CA LYS A 16 -11.66 -8.16 -13.57
C LYS A 16 -11.91 -9.66 -13.39
N GLN A 17 -13.11 -10.13 -13.71
CA GLN A 17 -13.41 -11.56 -13.87
C GLN A 17 -14.04 -11.83 -15.23
N GLY A 18 -13.59 -12.88 -15.92
CA GLY A 18 -14.09 -13.32 -17.22
C GLY A 18 -13.33 -12.75 -18.43
N ALA A 19 -13.51 -13.39 -19.60
CA ALA A 19 -12.78 -13.09 -20.84
C ALA A 19 -13.04 -11.68 -21.41
N SER A 20 -14.20 -11.08 -21.11
CA SER A 20 -14.56 -9.75 -21.60
C SER A 20 -13.99 -8.60 -20.75
N GLY A 21 -13.65 -8.84 -19.48
CA GLY A 21 -13.11 -7.81 -18.58
C GLY A 21 -14.02 -6.60 -18.29
N LYS A 22 -15.28 -6.63 -18.72
CA LYS A 22 -16.27 -5.54 -18.58
C LYS A 22 -16.97 -5.53 -17.22
N MET A 23 -16.84 -6.62 -16.45
CA MET A 23 -17.43 -6.75 -15.12
C MET A 23 -16.30 -6.84 -14.09
N LEU A 24 -16.32 -5.91 -13.14
CA LEU A 24 -15.40 -5.85 -12.02
C LEU A 24 -16.15 -6.19 -10.74
N TYR A 25 -15.52 -6.97 -9.87
CA TYR A 25 -16.05 -7.30 -8.56
C TYR A 25 -15.11 -6.83 -7.48
N CYS A 26 -15.64 -6.46 -6.32
CA CYS A 26 -14.79 -6.13 -5.18
C CYS A 26 -13.79 -7.26 -4.91
N SER A 27 -12.57 -6.89 -4.52
CA SER A 27 -11.50 -7.82 -4.15
C SER A 27 -11.87 -8.76 -3.00
N LYS A 28 -12.90 -8.42 -2.21
CA LYS A 28 -13.49 -9.24 -1.16
C LYS A 28 -14.70 -10.06 -1.62
N LYS A 29 -14.94 -10.21 -2.93
CA LYS A 29 -16.03 -11.03 -3.47
C LYS A 29 -16.01 -12.47 -2.95
N TYR A 30 -14.83 -13.03 -2.71
CA TYR A 30 -14.66 -14.36 -2.11
C TYR A 30 -15.19 -14.47 -0.67
N LYS A 31 -15.43 -13.33 0.01
CA LYS A 31 -16.09 -13.24 1.32
C LYS A 31 -17.57 -12.86 1.22
N GLY A 32 -18.14 -12.82 0.02
CA GLY A 32 -19.55 -12.51 -0.19
C GLY A 32 -19.87 -11.07 -0.58
N CYS A 33 -18.87 -10.15 -0.58
CA CYS A 33 -19.12 -8.73 -0.85
C CYS A 33 -19.99 -8.49 -2.11
N PRO A 34 -21.06 -7.69 -2.03
CA PRO A 34 -22.00 -7.51 -3.15
C PRO A 34 -21.50 -6.53 -4.21
N ALA A 35 -20.53 -5.67 -3.87
CA ALA A 35 -20.06 -4.59 -4.73
C ALA A 35 -19.48 -5.06 -6.08
N LYS A 36 -19.89 -4.38 -7.15
CA LYS A 36 -19.50 -4.64 -8.54
C LYS A 36 -19.58 -3.38 -9.40
N VAL A 37 -18.77 -3.33 -10.45
CA VAL A 37 -18.72 -2.25 -11.44
C VAL A 37 -18.84 -2.85 -12.83
N LYS A 38 -19.70 -2.28 -13.67
CA LYS A 38 -19.84 -2.61 -15.08
C LYS A 38 -19.24 -1.49 -15.91
N LEU A 39 -18.32 -1.86 -16.80
CA LEU A 39 -17.64 -0.95 -17.72
C LEU A 39 -18.24 -1.06 -19.13
N ALA A 40 -18.31 0.06 -19.83
CA ALA A 40 -18.53 0.14 -21.27
C ALA A 40 -17.27 -0.28 -22.05
N ALA A 41 -17.39 -0.34 -23.39
CA ALA A 41 -16.28 -0.71 -24.26
C ALA A 41 -15.11 0.29 -24.21
N ASP A 42 -15.41 1.57 -23.95
CA ASP A 42 -14.45 2.67 -23.77
C ASP A 42 -13.88 2.76 -22.34
N GLY A 43 -14.35 1.91 -21.42
CA GLY A 43 -13.94 1.91 -20.02
C GLY A 43 -14.77 2.82 -19.10
N ALA A 44 -15.81 3.50 -19.59
CA ALA A 44 -16.71 4.27 -18.74
C ALA A 44 -17.54 3.38 -17.80
N ILE A 45 -17.86 3.86 -16.60
CA ILE A 45 -18.73 3.13 -15.67
C ILE A 45 -20.18 3.29 -16.14
N VAL A 46 -20.79 2.17 -16.54
CA VAL A 46 -22.20 2.11 -16.99
C VAL A 46 -23.11 1.37 -15.99
N GLY A 47 -22.55 0.89 -14.89
CA GLY A 47 -23.31 0.32 -13.78
C GLY A 47 -22.45 0.15 -12.54
N LEU A 48 -22.98 0.50 -11.38
CA LEU A 48 -22.28 0.47 -10.11
C LEU A 48 -23.20 -0.04 -9.01
N ILE A 49 -22.72 -1.03 -8.27
CA ILE A 49 -23.24 -1.38 -6.94
C ILE A 49 -22.07 -1.16 -5.99
N ASP A 50 -22.15 -0.12 -5.16
CA ASP A 50 -21.07 0.32 -4.26
C ASP A 50 -21.37 0.03 -2.78
N GLU A 51 -22.30 -0.89 -2.52
CA GLU A 51 -22.56 -1.36 -1.17
C GLU A 51 -21.49 -2.34 -0.71
N HIS A 52 -20.86 -2.04 0.41
CA HIS A 52 -19.83 -2.86 1.03
C HIS A 52 -20.24 -3.25 2.44
N ASP A 53 -20.20 -4.55 2.72
CA ASP A 53 -20.38 -5.17 4.05
C ASP A 53 -19.06 -5.28 4.83
N HIS A 54 -18.01 -4.62 4.34
CA HIS A 54 -16.69 -4.64 4.92
C HIS A 54 -16.07 -3.24 4.89
N PRO A 55 -15.17 -2.91 5.83
CA PRO A 55 -14.47 -1.63 5.80
C PRO A 55 -13.64 -1.49 4.52
N LYS A 56 -13.40 -0.24 4.10
CA LYS A 56 -12.47 0.07 3.01
C LYS A 56 -11.14 -0.66 3.28
N PRO A 57 -10.58 -1.37 2.29
CA PRO A 57 -9.26 -1.94 2.44
C PRO A 57 -8.32 -0.79 2.77
N ILE A 58 -7.52 -0.95 3.82
CA ILE A 58 -6.44 0.00 4.07
C ILE A 58 -5.45 -0.22 2.94
N ILE A 59 -5.59 0.56 1.87
CA ILE A 59 -4.55 0.74 0.87
C ILE A 59 -3.48 1.49 1.61
N ARG A 60 -2.62 0.73 2.28
CA ARG A 60 -1.44 1.22 2.98
C ARG A 60 -0.47 1.65 1.90
N SER A 61 -0.74 2.79 1.27
CA SER A 61 0.22 3.48 0.42
C SER A 61 1.39 3.86 1.31
N TYR A 62 2.58 3.68 0.77
CA TYR A 62 3.81 4.12 1.37
C TYR A 62 4.57 4.89 0.30
N ASP A 63 5.33 5.89 0.71
CA ASP A 63 6.16 6.65 -0.20
C ASP A 63 7.55 6.02 -0.24
N GLN A 64 8.15 5.95 -1.43
CA GLN A 64 9.59 5.71 -1.52
C GLN A 64 10.30 7.05 -1.51
N ILE A 65 11.05 7.30 -0.44
CA ILE A 65 11.80 8.55 -0.27
C ILE A 65 13.30 8.24 -0.29
N THR A 66 14.10 9.22 -0.69
CA THR A 66 15.55 9.15 -0.55
C THR A 66 15.95 9.93 0.69
N LEU A 67 16.53 9.25 1.66
CA LEU A 67 17.04 9.82 2.91
C LEU A 67 18.55 9.59 2.98
N ASN A 68 19.33 10.68 3.03
CA ASN A 68 20.80 10.64 3.03
C ASN A 68 21.38 9.75 1.90
N GLY A 69 20.84 9.87 0.69
CA GLY A 69 21.26 9.10 -0.49
C GLY A 69 20.76 7.64 -0.53
N ARG A 70 20.01 7.18 0.47
CA ARG A 70 19.45 5.82 0.53
C ARG A 70 17.95 5.82 0.31
N LYS A 71 17.46 4.91 -0.53
CA LYS A 71 16.01 4.71 -0.73
C LYS A 71 15.41 4.01 0.50
N VAL A 72 14.42 4.63 1.11
CA VAL A 72 13.68 4.10 2.26
C VAL A 72 12.18 4.21 2.01
N THR A 73 11.42 3.35 2.68
CA THR A 73 9.97 3.32 2.61
C THR A 73 9.40 4.15 3.76
N LEU A 74 8.68 5.23 3.44
CA LEU A 74 7.96 6.04 4.41
C LEU A 74 6.52 5.54 4.53
N PHE A 75 6.15 5.07 5.71
CA PHE A 75 4.80 4.61 6.00
C PHE A 75 4.35 5.16 7.35
N ARG A 76 3.25 5.92 7.36
CA ARG A 76 2.71 6.59 8.56
C ARG A 76 3.77 7.40 9.33
N ASN A 77 4.54 8.22 8.61
CA ASN A 77 5.62 9.06 9.15
C ASN A 77 6.79 8.30 9.81
N HIS A 78 6.84 6.97 9.67
CA HIS A 78 8.00 6.16 10.06
C HIS A 78 8.72 5.61 8.83
N THR A 79 10.04 5.54 8.90
CA THR A 79 10.85 4.97 7.83
C THR A 79 11.13 3.49 8.07
N PHE A 80 11.06 2.74 6.99
CA PHE A 80 11.33 1.32 6.93
C PHE A 80 12.38 1.05 5.85
N SER A 81 13.27 0.12 6.15
CA SER A 81 14.35 -0.31 5.26
C SER A 81 14.33 -1.82 5.11
N GLN A 82 14.66 -2.29 3.91
CA GLN A 82 14.89 -3.70 3.65
C GLN A 82 16.12 -4.16 4.44
N GLN A 83 16.00 -5.31 5.11
CA GLN A 83 17.14 -6.02 5.67
C GLN A 83 17.23 -7.41 5.03
N GLY A 84 18.36 -7.68 4.37
CA GLY A 84 18.60 -8.93 3.65
C GLY A 84 18.10 -8.93 2.19
N PRO A 85 18.17 -10.08 1.51
CA PRO A 85 17.94 -10.18 0.06
C PRO A 85 16.46 -10.03 -0.34
N SER A 86 15.53 -10.17 0.61
CA SER A 86 14.09 -10.14 0.34
C SER A 86 13.51 -8.74 0.50
N PHE A 87 13.00 -8.18 -0.59
CA PHE A 87 12.23 -6.93 -0.59
C PHE A 87 10.88 -7.05 0.15
N LYS A 88 10.45 -8.28 0.46
CA LYS A 88 9.17 -8.54 1.11
C LYS A 88 9.16 -8.14 2.57
N ASN A 89 10.31 -8.09 3.24
CA ASN A 89 10.37 -7.77 4.66
C ASN A 89 11.06 -6.42 4.84
N LEU A 90 10.31 -5.43 5.28
CA LEU A 90 10.83 -4.13 5.66
C LEU A 90 10.78 -4.00 7.18
N TYR A 91 11.83 -3.47 7.75
CA TYR A 91 11.95 -3.25 9.19
C TYR A 91 12.09 -1.77 9.46
N CYS A 92 11.60 -1.31 10.60
CA CYS A 92 11.80 0.09 10.98
C CYS A 92 13.29 0.44 10.96
N SER A 93 13.64 1.62 10.42
CA SER A 93 15.03 2.09 10.36
C SER A 93 15.70 2.21 11.74
N LYS A 94 14.89 2.28 12.81
CA LYS A 94 15.36 2.33 14.20
C LYS A 94 15.36 0.96 14.90
N ARG A 95 15.15 -0.14 14.16
CA ARG A 95 15.18 -1.50 14.72
C ARG A 95 16.47 -1.80 15.47
N LEU A 96 17.61 -1.48 14.88
CA LEU A 96 18.91 -1.77 15.50
C LEU A 96 19.28 -0.74 16.58
N SER A 97 18.99 0.54 16.35
CA SER A 97 19.39 1.60 17.28
C SER A 97 18.50 1.73 18.51
N LEU A 98 17.21 1.38 18.41
CA LEU A 98 16.21 1.54 19.48
C LEU A 98 15.46 0.22 19.77
N HIS A 99 15.95 -0.92 19.27
CA HIS A 99 15.27 -2.22 19.44
C HIS A 99 13.79 -2.23 18.98
N CYS A 100 13.44 -1.39 18.00
CA CYS A 100 12.06 -1.26 17.52
C CYS A 100 11.58 -2.55 16.82
N SER A 101 10.39 -3.03 17.20
CA SER A 101 9.79 -4.27 16.66
C SER A 101 8.88 -4.06 15.44
N ALA A 102 8.69 -2.81 15.02
CA ALA A 102 7.85 -2.47 13.88
C ALA A 102 8.41 -3.03 12.56
N LYS A 103 7.52 -3.61 11.76
CA LYS A 103 7.85 -4.30 10.49
C LYS A 103 6.70 -4.24 9.50
N LEU A 104 7.03 -4.15 8.22
CA LEU A 104 6.09 -4.28 7.11
C LEU A 104 6.43 -5.54 6.32
N LYS A 105 5.39 -6.23 5.85
CA LYS A 105 5.52 -7.30 4.87
C LYS A 105 4.85 -6.87 3.57
N LEU A 106 5.59 -6.94 2.48
CA LEU A 106 5.12 -6.70 1.13
C LEU A 106 4.82 -8.04 0.41
N ASP A 107 3.87 -8.02 -0.53
CA ASP A 107 3.73 -9.06 -1.54
C ASP A 107 4.69 -8.87 -2.72
N ASN A 108 4.64 -9.77 -3.70
CA ASN A 108 5.43 -9.67 -4.94
C ASN A 108 5.10 -8.43 -5.77
N ASN A 109 3.92 -7.83 -5.57
CA ASN A 109 3.47 -6.62 -6.24
C ASN A 109 3.79 -5.35 -5.45
N ARG A 110 4.68 -5.45 -4.45
CA ARG A 110 5.09 -4.36 -3.57
C ARG A 110 3.92 -3.73 -2.79
N LYS A 111 2.85 -4.47 -2.53
CA LYS A 111 1.74 -4.02 -1.67
C LYS A 111 1.94 -4.50 -0.25
N ILE A 112 1.64 -3.64 0.73
CA ILE A 112 1.71 -4.00 2.14
C ILE A 112 0.61 -5.02 2.45
N VAL A 113 1.00 -6.26 2.75
CA VAL A 113 0.09 -7.33 3.20
C VAL A 113 0.01 -7.43 4.72
N LEU A 114 1.05 -6.97 5.43
CA LEU A 114 1.08 -6.91 6.88
C LEU A 114 1.84 -5.67 7.31
N ALA A 115 1.33 -4.93 8.29
CA ALA A 115 2.09 -3.88 8.96
C ALA A 115 1.91 -4.03 10.46
N ASN A 116 3.03 -4.23 11.15
CA ASN A 116 3.16 -4.00 12.57
C ASN A 116 3.71 -2.58 12.75
N THR A 117 2.85 -1.66 13.21
CA THR A 117 3.19 -0.25 13.43
C THR A 117 3.34 0.07 14.92
N ASN A 118 3.61 -0.94 15.75
CA ASN A 118 3.93 -0.71 17.15
C ASN A 118 5.37 -0.20 17.26
N HIS A 119 5.53 1.11 17.39
CA HIS A 119 6.83 1.76 17.56
C HIS A 119 7.02 2.13 19.03
N ASN A 120 8.22 1.91 19.54
CA ASN A 120 8.66 2.34 20.87
C ASN A 120 9.37 3.70 20.84
N HIS A 121 9.20 4.46 19.76
CA HIS A 121 9.86 5.73 19.55
C HIS A 121 8.95 6.64 18.72
N PRO A 122 9.07 7.97 18.87
CA PRO A 122 8.30 8.91 18.07
C PRO A 122 8.70 8.85 16.58
N PRO A 123 7.81 9.31 15.68
CA PRO A 123 8.14 9.53 14.28
C PRO A 123 9.34 10.46 14.14
N MET A 124 10.15 10.23 13.12
CA MET A 124 11.29 11.12 12.86
C MET A 124 10.81 12.36 12.12
N LYS A 125 11.35 13.53 12.47
CA LYS A 125 11.09 14.78 11.76
C LYS A 125 11.96 14.83 10.49
N PHE A 126 11.34 15.16 9.36
CA PHE A 126 12.03 15.32 8.08
C PHE A 126 11.66 16.67 7.47
N TYR A 127 12.62 17.31 6.79
CA TYR A 127 12.36 18.44 5.91
C TYR A 127 12.21 17.93 4.48
N LYS A 128 11.07 18.22 3.84
CA LYS A 128 10.83 17.92 2.43
C LYS A 128 11.23 19.14 1.59
N THR A 129 12.16 18.97 0.67
CA THR A 129 12.52 20.03 -0.28
C THR A 129 11.49 20.11 -1.40
N SER A 130 11.45 21.25 -2.09
CA SER A 130 10.63 21.47 -3.29
C SER A 130 10.91 20.45 -4.41
N ASP A 131 12.14 19.94 -4.50
CA ASP A 131 12.56 18.86 -5.42
C ASP A 131 12.11 17.45 -4.98
N GLY A 132 11.34 17.33 -3.88
CA GLY A 132 10.84 16.05 -3.39
C GLY A 132 11.85 15.20 -2.61
N ARG A 133 13.01 15.76 -2.23
CA ARG A 133 14.02 15.09 -1.40
C ARG A 133 13.69 15.26 0.08
N TYR A 134 14.08 14.27 0.89
CA TYR A 134 13.83 14.26 2.32
C TYR A 134 15.15 14.32 3.08
N PHE A 135 15.30 15.34 3.93
CA PHE A 135 16.45 15.49 4.81
C PHE A 135 16.03 15.22 6.26
N LYS A 136 16.82 14.42 6.96
CA LYS A 136 16.62 14.19 8.39
C LYS A 136 17.00 15.47 9.14
N ILE A 137 16.09 15.96 9.97
CA ILE A 137 16.40 17.02 10.93
C ILE A 137 17.02 16.33 12.15
N GLN A 138 18.27 16.67 12.49
CA GLN A 138 18.81 16.32 13.79
C GLN A 138 18.31 17.37 14.78
N ASP A 139 17.71 16.90 15.87
CA ASP A 139 17.54 17.69 17.10
C ASP A 139 18.91 17.72 17.80
#